data_AF-A0A950A489-F1
#
_entry.id   AF-A0A950A489-F1
#
_cell.length_a   1.000
_cell.length_b   1.000
_cell.length_c   1.000
_cell.angle_alpha   90.00
_cell.angle_beta   90.00
_cell.angle_gamma   90.00
#
_symmetry.space_group_name_H-M   'P 1'
#
loop_
_entity.id
_entity.type
_entity.pdbx_description
1 polymer ?
#
loop_
_entity_poly.entity_id
_entity_poly.type
_entity_poly.pdbx_seq_one_letter_code
_entity_poly.pdbx_strand_id
1 'polypeptide(L)'
;LDELFPLLEDRGVLYRLDPDVEPVFNRGAILCEAERVTLREIGNVVRLGKVNHVGADRIDLDEGTIPNEARHVVIDCTAAGLASPPDRRVYDPDRITVQWIQAGIAPFSAALIGFVEASRDDDTDKNRLCPPRGFSRRADVLNYAAGWLNTQRAFLSWMAEPDLAEWLSTCRLSAFGNAGTYLSDPATTEAFGRMVGAQDQAVENLQRLITEVDSFETA
;
A
#
# COMPACT_ATOMS: atom_id res chain seq x y z
N LEU A 1 -9.90 -16.78 4.44
CA LEU A 1 -9.42 -15.38 4.55
C LEU A 1 -8.42 -15.22 5.69
N ASP A 2 -8.71 -15.81 6.84
CA ASP A 2 -7.84 -15.80 8.02
C ASP A 2 -6.42 -16.32 7.77
N GLU A 3 -6.22 -17.19 6.78
CA GLU A 3 -4.89 -17.69 6.39
C GLU A 3 -4.11 -16.75 5.46
N LEU A 4 -4.72 -15.71 4.86
CA LEU A 4 -4.03 -14.90 3.85
C LEU A 4 -2.82 -14.17 4.44
N PHE A 5 -2.99 -13.46 5.56
CA PHE A 5 -1.87 -12.73 6.17
C PHE A 5 -0.80 -13.67 6.74
N PRO A 6 -1.13 -14.78 7.44
CA PRO A 6 -0.13 -15.80 7.79
C PRO A 6 0.66 -16.32 6.60
N LEU A 7 0.00 -16.61 5.47
CA LEU A 7 0.68 -17.06 4.25
C LEU A 7 1.57 -15.96 3.65
N LEU A 8 1.10 -14.71 3.61
CA LEU A 8 1.90 -13.58 3.14
C LEU A 8 3.11 -13.33 4.05
N GLU A 9 2.98 -13.58 5.35
CA GLU A 9 4.10 -13.48 6.30
C GLU A 9 5.12 -14.60 6.14
N ASP A 10 4.68 -15.85 6.01
CA ASP A 10 5.55 -16.99 5.70
C ASP A 10 6.32 -16.79 4.38
N ARG A 11 5.69 -16.16 3.39
CA ARG A 11 6.30 -15.82 2.10
C ARG A 11 7.11 -14.53 2.10
N GLY A 12 7.19 -13.83 3.24
CA GLY A 12 7.96 -12.62 3.39
C GLY A 12 7.45 -11.39 2.64
N VAL A 13 6.15 -11.37 2.32
CA VAL A 13 5.49 -10.26 1.62
C VAL A 13 5.05 -9.17 2.60
N LEU A 14 4.55 -9.58 3.77
CA LEU A 14 4.14 -8.70 4.86
C LEU A 14 4.72 -9.23 6.16
N TYR A 15 4.92 -8.39 7.17
CA TYR A 15 5.43 -8.84 8.47
C TYR A 15 4.69 -8.16 9.60
N ARG A 16 4.41 -8.92 10.65
CA ARG A 16 4.10 -8.32 11.94
C ARG A 16 5.38 -7.82 12.57
N LEU A 17 5.38 -6.58 13.05
CA LEU A 17 6.54 -6.07 13.78
C LEU A 17 6.66 -6.83 15.11
N ASP A 18 5.58 -6.88 15.88
CA ASP A 18 5.43 -7.70 17.07
C ASP A 18 4.60 -8.95 16.74
N PRO A 19 5.17 -10.18 16.82
CA PRO A 19 4.50 -11.41 16.44
C PRO A 19 3.35 -11.82 17.39
N ASP A 20 3.33 -11.29 18.61
CA ASP A 20 2.35 -11.66 19.63
C ASP A 20 1.10 -10.75 19.61
N VAL A 21 1.06 -9.79 18.68
CA VAL A 21 -0.03 -8.80 18.56
C VAL A 21 -0.69 -8.89 17.19
N GLU A 22 -2.02 -9.02 17.20
CA GLU A 22 -2.82 -8.95 15.98
C GLU A 22 -2.90 -7.50 15.48
N PRO A 23 -2.43 -7.19 14.25
CA PRO A 23 -2.46 -5.83 13.73
C PRO A 23 -3.88 -5.37 13.42
N VAL A 24 -4.22 -4.15 13.85
CA VAL A 24 -5.49 -3.50 13.47
C VAL A 24 -5.34 -2.60 12.24
N PHE A 25 -4.11 -2.26 11.85
CA PHE A 25 -3.82 -1.42 10.69
C PHE A 25 -2.47 -1.72 10.03
N ASN A 26 -2.43 -1.74 8.70
CA ASN A 26 -1.22 -1.86 7.90
C ASN A 26 -0.81 -0.46 7.41
N ARG A 27 0.32 0.05 7.94
CA ARG A 27 0.86 1.37 7.59
C ARG A 27 1.65 1.39 6.28
N GLY A 28 1.91 0.22 5.67
CA GLY A 28 2.70 0.11 4.44
C GLY A 28 4.17 0.52 4.61
N ALA A 29 4.72 0.38 5.82
CA ALA A 29 6.12 0.65 6.08
C ALA A 29 6.98 -0.36 5.32
N ILE A 30 7.96 0.14 4.57
CA ILE A 30 8.95 -0.69 3.87
C ILE A 30 10.18 -0.74 4.76
N LEU A 31 10.62 -1.95 5.08
CA LEU A 31 11.79 -2.22 5.89
C LEU A 31 12.52 -3.43 5.33
N CYS A 32 13.85 -3.42 5.42
CA CYS A 32 14.65 -4.60 5.15
C CYS A 32 14.60 -5.58 6.34
N GLU A 33 15.06 -6.80 6.11
CA GLU A 33 15.07 -7.84 7.15
C GLU A 33 15.90 -7.42 8.38
N ALA A 34 17.06 -6.80 8.17
CA ALA A 34 17.91 -6.34 9.27
C ALA A 34 17.19 -5.30 10.14
N GLU A 35 16.53 -4.31 9.53
CA GLU A 35 15.73 -3.31 10.26
C GLU A 35 14.60 -3.97 11.05
N ARG A 36 13.91 -4.97 10.47
CA ARG A 36 12.84 -5.72 11.14
C ARG A 36 13.36 -6.44 12.38
N VAL A 37 14.50 -7.11 12.27
CA VAL A 37 15.13 -7.84 13.38
C VAL A 37 15.55 -6.86 14.48
N THR A 38 16.22 -5.76 14.13
CA THR A 38 16.64 -4.75 15.11
C THR A 38 15.45 -4.10 15.82
N LEU A 39 14.37 -3.76 15.10
CA LEU A 39 13.19 -3.18 15.74
C LEU A 39 12.50 -4.14 16.71
N ARG A 40 12.61 -5.46 16.51
CA ARG A 40 12.08 -6.48 17.43
C ARG A 40 12.87 -6.60 18.74
N GLU A 41 14.08 -6.04 18.81
CA GLU A 41 14.85 -5.98 20.06
C GLU A 41 14.29 -4.96 21.06
N ILE A 42 13.38 -4.08 20.62
CA ILE A 42 12.69 -3.13 21.48
C ILE A 42 11.68 -3.87 22.36
N GLY A 43 12.10 -4.23 23.57
CA GLY A 43 11.23 -4.90 24.55
C GLY A 43 10.33 -3.96 25.37
N ASN A 44 10.72 -2.68 25.53
CA ASN A 44 9.94 -1.71 26.30
C ASN A 44 8.88 -1.05 25.42
N VAL A 45 7.78 -1.78 25.17
CA VAL A 45 6.66 -1.32 24.34
C VAL A 45 5.47 -0.95 25.21
N VAL A 46 5.07 0.32 25.18
CA VAL A 46 3.91 0.84 25.91
C VAL A 46 2.68 0.85 25.00
N ARG A 47 1.58 0.24 25.46
CA ARG A 47 0.30 0.13 24.73
C ARG A 47 -0.83 0.76 25.52
N LEU A 48 -0.79 2.09 25.67
CA LEU A 48 -1.78 2.87 26.41
C LEU A 48 -2.46 3.94 25.53
N GLY A 49 -2.63 3.63 24.24
CA GLY A 49 -3.18 4.55 23.25
C GLY A 49 -2.22 5.64 22.78
N LYS A 50 -2.75 6.78 22.33
CA LYS A 50 -1.95 7.89 21.79
C LYS A 50 -1.30 8.70 22.89
N VAL A 51 -0.12 9.25 22.60
CA VAL A 51 0.53 10.24 23.47
C VAL A 51 -0.22 11.57 23.37
N ASN A 52 -0.62 12.10 24.51
CA ASN A 52 -1.34 13.37 24.64
C ASN A 52 -0.44 14.49 25.15
N HIS A 53 0.52 14.17 26.04
CA HIS A 53 1.47 15.14 26.58
C HIS A 53 2.80 14.50 26.95
N VAL A 54 3.90 15.21 26.69
CA VAL A 54 5.25 14.83 27.12
C VAL A 54 5.75 15.89 28.11
N GLY A 55 5.77 15.54 29.39
CA GLY A 55 6.27 16.36 30.48
C GLY A 55 7.69 15.97 30.91
N ALA A 56 8.26 16.70 31.87
CA ALA A 56 9.63 16.46 32.36
C ALA A 56 9.76 15.22 33.26
N ASP A 57 8.66 14.82 33.91
CA ASP A 57 8.57 13.74 34.88
C ASP A 57 7.64 12.59 34.44
N ARG A 58 6.82 12.82 33.41
CA ARG A 58 5.89 11.81 32.89
C ARG A 58 5.49 12.04 31.43
N ILE A 59 4.96 11.00 30.80
CA ILE A 59 4.28 11.06 29.50
C ILE A 59 2.84 10.59 29.72
N ASP A 60 1.87 11.43 29.36
CA ASP A 60 0.45 11.14 29.47
C ASP A 60 -0.05 10.59 28.12
N LEU A 61 -0.76 9.46 28.17
CA LEU A 61 -1.37 8.75 27.03
C LEU A 61 -2.89 8.63 27.23
N ASP A 62 -3.61 8.10 26.24
CA ASP A 62 -5.08 7.95 26.31
C ASP A 62 -5.53 7.07 27.49
N GLU A 63 -4.81 5.98 27.77
CA GLU A 63 -5.21 4.95 28.73
C GLU A 63 -4.28 4.90 29.96
N GLY A 64 -3.45 5.92 30.17
CA GLY A 64 -2.61 6.02 31.36
C GLY A 64 -1.41 6.94 31.21
N THR A 65 -0.49 6.83 32.16
CA THR A 65 0.72 7.66 32.24
C THR A 65 1.92 6.76 32.52
N ILE A 66 3.06 7.09 31.90
CA ILE A 66 4.35 6.46 32.17
C ILE A 66 5.34 7.48 32.74
N PRO A 67 6.32 7.07 33.56
CA PRO A 67 7.35 7.98 34.05
C PRO A 67 8.22 8.49 32.89
N ASN A 68 8.70 9.72 33.03
CA ASN A 68 9.69 10.34 32.15
C ASN A 68 10.75 11.05 32.97
N GLU A 69 11.87 11.41 32.34
CA GLU A 69 12.93 12.16 32.98
C GLU A 69 13.41 13.26 32.04
N ALA A 70 13.78 14.42 32.60
CA ALA A 70 14.15 15.61 31.81
C ALA A 70 15.35 15.38 30.86
N ARG A 71 16.16 14.35 31.09
CA ARG A 71 17.28 13.97 30.21
C ARG A 71 16.86 13.09 29.02
N HIS A 72 15.65 12.54 29.01
CA HIS A 72 15.19 11.70 27.92
C HIS A 72 14.96 12.55 26.67
N VAL A 73 15.39 12.02 25.52
CA VAL A 73 15.04 12.55 24.21
C VAL A 73 13.82 11.78 23.73
N VAL A 74 12.72 12.50 23.51
CA VAL A 74 11.49 11.91 22.96
C VAL A 74 11.42 12.24 21.48
N ILE A 75 11.40 11.20 20.64
CA ILE A 75 11.27 11.32 19.20
C ILE A 75 9.85 10.93 18.81
N ASP A 76 9.08 11.89 18.30
CA ASP A 76 7.75 11.66 17.77
C ASP A 76 7.82 11.21 16.31
N CYS A 77 7.59 9.91 16.08
CA CYS A 77 7.51 9.30 14.75
C CYS A 77 6.06 9.04 14.31
N THR A 78 5.06 9.75 14.86
CA THR A 78 3.63 9.48 14.60
C THR A 78 3.09 10.15 13.32
N ALA A 79 3.97 10.61 12.42
CA ALA A 79 3.59 11.27 11.18
C ALA A 79 2.47 10.49 10.48
N ALA A 80 1.32 11.14 10.31
CA ALA A 80 0.31 10.63 9.43
C ALA A 80 0.92 10.63 8.03
N GLY A 81 1.03 9.45 7.41
CA GLY A 81 1.34 9.35 5.99
C GLY A 81 0.23 10.00 5.15
N LEU A 82 0.02 9.51 3.94
CA LEU A 82 -1.07 10.02 3.11
C LEU A 82 -2.42 9.75 3.77
N ALA A 83 -3.25 10.80 3.86
CA ALA A 83 -4.63 10.64 4.26
C ALA A 83 -5.35 9.73 3.26
N SER A 84 -6.25 8.88 3.76
CA SER A 84 -7.24 8.16 2.96
C SER A 84 -8.59 8.86 3.10
N PRO A 85 -8.86 9.98 2.42
CA PRO A 85 -10.21 10.52 2.30
C PRO A 85 -11.06 9.60 1.40
N PRO A 86 -12.39 9.76 1.40
CA PRO A 86 -13.24 9.08 0.42
C PRO A 86 -12.78 9.35 -1.01
N ASP A 87 -12.82 8.29 -1.81
CA ASP A 87 -12.50 8.32 -3.23
C ASP A 87 -13.43 9.28 -3.98
N ARG A 88 -12.85 10.00 -4.94
CA ARG A 88 -13.55 10.90 -5.85
C ARG A 88 -12.96 10.80 -7.24
N ARG A 89 -13.55 11.44 -8.25
CA ARG A 89 -12.94 11.48 -9.58
C ARG A 89 -11.57 12.16 -9.52
N VAL A 90 -10.62 11.63 -10.28
CA VAL A 90 -9.28 12.23 -10.38
C VAL A 90 -9.39 13.53 -11.16
N TYR A 91 -10.12 13.52 -12.27
CA TYR A 91 -10.30 14.68 -13.14
C TYR A 91 -11.75 15.17 -13.05
N ASP A 92 -11.92 16.33 -12.42
CA ASP A 92 -13.13 17.14 -12.45
C ASP A 92 -12.84 18.43 -13.23
N PRO A 93 -13.87 19.15 -13.73
CA PRO A 93 -13.68 20.46 -14.34
C PRO A 93 -12.85 21.38 -13.43
N ASP A 94 -11.78 21.95 -13.98
CA ASP A 94 -10.82 22.84 -13.30
C ASP A 94 -10.10 22.25 -12.08
N ARG A 95 -10.11 20.92 -11.90
CA ARG A 95 -9.57 20.29 -10.70
C ARG A 95 -9.04 18.87 -10.91
N ILE A 96 -7.75 18.69 -10.62
CA ILE A 96 -7.10 17.38 -10.53
C ILE A 96 -6.96 16.98 -9.05
N THR A 97 -7.53 15.84 -8.68
CA THR A 97 -7.38 15.22 -7.35
C THR A 97 -6.25 14.21 -7.37
N VAL A 98 -5.12 14.56 -6.76
CA VAL A 98 -4.04 13.59 -6.53
C VAL A 98 -4.46 12.63 -5.41
N GLN A 99 -4.59 11.35 -5.75
CA GLN A 99 -5.00 10.27 -4.84
C GLN A 99 -4.42 8.93 -5.30
N TRP A 100 -4.71 7.88 -4.54
CA TRP A 100 -4.27 6.52 -4.87
C TRP A 100 -4.96 6.00 -6.13
N ILE A 101 -4.16 5.62 -7.12
CA ILE A 101 -4.58 4.89 -8.33
C ILE A 101 -4.04 3.45 -8.28
N GLN A 102 -2.85 3.29 -7.68
CA GLN A 102 -2.21 2.02 -7.44
C GLN A 102 -1.94 1.84 -5.95
N ALA A 103 -2.00 0.59 -5.49
CA ALA A 103 -1.53 0.21 -4.17
C ALA A 103 -0.02 0.52 -3.96
N GLY A 104 0.31 1.02 -2.77
CA GLY A 104 1.65 1.02 -2.19
C GLY A 104 2.56 2.19 -2.56
N ILE A 105 2.52 2.67 -3.81
CA ILE A 105 3.48 3.68 -4.30
C ILE A 105 2.75 4.97 -4.67
N ALA A 106 2.59 5.89 -3.70
CA ALA A 106 1.90 7.15 -3.93
C ALA A 106 2.57 8.04 -4.99
N PRO A 107 3.92 8.16 -5.03
CA PRO A 107 4.57 8.94 -6.07
C PRO A 107 4.27 8.41 -7.47
N PHE A 108 4.12 7.09 -7.63
CA PHE A 108 3.73 6.50 -8.91
C PHE A 108 2.30 6.90 -9.30
N SER A 109 1.35 6.85 -8.36
CA SER A 109 -0.02 7.32 -8.62
C SER A 109 -0.04 8.79 -9.08
N ALA A 110 0.72 9.67 -8.41
CA ALA A 110 0.83 11.08 -8.82
C ALA A 110 1.49 11.25 -10.20
N ALA A 111 2.54 10.48 -10.50
CA ALA A 111 3.23 10.52 -11.79
C ALA A 111 2.33 10.03 -12.94
N LEU A 112 1.57 8.96 -12.72
CA LEU A 112 0.60 8.44 -13.68
C LEU A 112 -0.50 9.47 -13.96
N ILE A 113 -1.03 10.14 -12.93
CA ILE A 113 -1.99 11.23 -13.09
C ILE A 113 -1.36 12.35 -13.96
N GLY A 114 -0.14 12.77 -13.67
CA GLY A 114 0.54 13.78 -14.47
C GLY A 114 0.77 13.35 -15.94
N PHE A 115 1.10 12.09 -16.18
CA PHE A 115 1.27 11.56 -17.53
C PHE A 115 -0.05 11.53 -18.31
N VAL A 116 -1.12 11.01 -17.69
CA VAL A 116 -2.45 10.92 -18.32
C VAL A 116 -3.03 12.31 -18.58
N GLU A 117 -2.81 13.28 -17.68
CA GLU A 117 -3.17 14.68 -17.92
C GLU A 117 -2.50 15.25 -19.17
N ALA A 118 -1.23 14.92 -19.39
CA ALA A 118 -0.45 15.44 -20.50
C ALA A 118 -0.70 14.70 -21.83
N SER A 119 -1.28 13.50 -21.81
CA SER A 119 -1.40 12.63 -22.98
C SER A 119 -2.84 12.41 -23.47
N ARG A 120 -3.85 12.90 -22.74
CA ARG A 120 -5.27 12.75 -23.07
C ARG A 120 -5.99 14.09 -22.97
N ASP A 121 -7.00 14.28 -23.81
CA ASP A 121 -7.80 15.52 -23.84
C ASP A 121 -9.13 15.39 -23.06
N ASP A 122 -9.71 14.18 -23.02
CA ASP A 122 -11.04 13.93 -22.46
C ASP A 122 -10.97 13.38 -21.03
N ASP A 123 -11.60 14.06 -20.09
CA ASP A 123 -11.68 13.66 -18.68
C ASP A 123 -12.38 12.30 -18.48
N THR A 124 -13.25 11.87 -19.39
CA THR A 124 -13.84 10.53 -19.30
C THR A 124 -12.77 9.46 -19.52
N ASP A 125 -11.95 9.61 -20.57
CA ASP A 125 -10.83 8.72 -20.82
C ASP A 125 -9.75 8.79 -19.72
N LYS A 126 -9.44 10.01 -19.25
CA LYS A 126 -8.50 10.18 -18.12
C LYS A 126 -8.95 9.47 -16.85
N ASN A 127 -10.24 9.56 -16.49
CA ASN A 127 -10.77 8.85 -15.33
C ASN A 127 -10.91 7.33 -15.55
N ARG A 128 -11.09 6.87 -16.80
CA ARG A 128 -11.01 5.43 -17.13
C ARG A 128 -9.62 4.87 -16.83
N LEU A 129 -8.56 5.63 -17.16
CA LEU A 129 -7.16 5.25 -16.96
C LEU A 129 -6.67 5.49 -15.52
N CYS A 130 -7.28 6.42 -14.80
CA CYS A 130 -6.99 6.73 -13.40
C CYS A 130 -8.23 6.54 -12.52
N PRO A 131 -8.78 5.32 -12.39
CA PRO A 131 -9.87 5.10 -11.45
C PRO A 131 -9.32 5.36 -10.03
N PRO A 132 -10.08 6.04 -9.15
CA PRO A 132 -9.69 6.17 -7.76
C PRO A 132 -9.74 4.80 -7.07
N ARG A 133 -8.71 4.49 -6.29
CA ARG A 133 -8.54 3.19 -5.63
C ARG A 133 -7.95 3.42 -4.24
N GLY A 134 -8.72 4.01 -3.35
CA GLY A 134 -8.30 4.26 -1.98
C GLY A 134 -8.07 2.96 -1.21
N PHE A 135 -7.01 2.92 -0.40
CA PHE A 135 -6.93 1.97 0.70
C PHE A 135 -7.75 2.49 1.88
N SER A 136 -8.68 1.66 2.36
CA SER A 136 -9.34 1.88 3.64
C SER A 136 -8.33 1.77 4.80
N ARG A 137 -8.64 2.44 5.92
CA ARG A 137 -7.77 2.54 7.10
C ARG A 137 -7.80 1.31 8.02
N ARG A 138 -8.29 0.16 7.55
CA ARG A 138 -8.36 -1.09 8.34
C ARG A 138 -7.36 -2.10 7.78
N ALA A 139 -6.63 -2.81 8.64
CA ALA A 139 -5.90 -4.02 8.26
C ALA A 139 -6.85 -5.22 8.06
N ASP A 140 -7.94 -5.02 7.33
CA ASP A 140 -8.77 -6.16 6.96
C ASP A 140 -8.25 -6.77 5.65
N VAL A 141 -8.37 -8.09 5.58
CA VAL A 141 -7.95 -8.90 4.43
C VAL A 141 -8.68 -8.46 3.16
N LEU A 142 -9.90 -7.93 3.29
CA LEU A 142 -10.72 -7.49 2.18
C LEU A 142 -10.21 -6.23 1.50
N ASN A 143 -9.86 -5.21 2.27
CA ASN A 143 -9.28 -3.98 1.76
C ASN A 143 -7.95 -4.26 1.08
N TYR A 144 -7.18 -5.20 1.63
CA TYR A 144 -5.95 -5.65 1.00
C TYR A 144 -6.25 -6.34 -0.35
N ALA A 145 -7.13 -7.33 -0.36
CA ALA A 145 -7.52 -8.06 -1.58
C ALA A 145 -8.14 -7.14 -2.64
N ALA A 146 -9.04 -6.24 -2.23
CA ALA A 146 -9.68 -5.24 -3.08
C ALA A 146 -8.65 -4.27 -3.65
N GLY A 147 -7.76 -3.71 -2.84
CA GLY A 147 -6.69 -2.81 -3.28
C GLY A 147 -5.76 -3.45 -4.32
N TRP A 148 -5.42 -4.73 -4.12
CA TRP A 148 -4.61 -5.48 -5.09
C TRP A 148 -5.37 -5.86 -6.35
N LEU A 149 -6.62 -6.32 -6.26
CA LEU A 149 -7.45 -6.61 -7.45
C LEU A 149 -7.58 -5.37 -8.33
N ASN A 150 -7.82 -4.25 -7.68
CA ASN A 150 -7.87 -2.93 -8.28
C ASN A 150 -6.54 -2.56 -8.95
N THR A 151 -5.41 -2.77 -8.29
CA THR A 151 -4.10 -2.55 -8.89
C THR A 151 -3.90 -3.41 -10.14
N GLN A 152 -4.23 -4.71 -10.08
CA GLN A 152 -4.05 -5.62 -11.21
C GLN A 152 -4.92 -5.26 -12.41
N ARG A 153 -6.19 -4.91 -12.19
CA ARG A 153 -7.09 -4.47 -13.28
C ARG A 153 -6.63 -3.18 -13.93
N ALA A 154 -6.16 -2.22 -13.14
CA ALA A 154 -5.66 -0.96 -13.68
C ALA A 154 -4.40 -1.20 -14.52
N PHE A 155 -3.49 -2.02 -13.99
CA PHE A 155 -2.29 -2.43 -14.71
C PHE A 155 -2.59 -3.06 -16.07
N LEU A 156 -3.54 -4.00 -16.13
CA LEU A 156 -3.98 -4.59 -17.41
C LEU A 156 -4.53 -3.54 -18.38
N SER A 157 -5.30 -2.56 -17.88
CA SER A 157 -5.79 -1.46 -18.74
C SER A 157 -4.66 -0.58 -19.27
N TRP A 158 -3.62 -0.31 -18.48
CA TRP A 158 -2.48 0.50 -18.94
C TRP A 158 -1.63 -0.24 -19.95
N MET A 159 -1.45 -1.55 -19.79
CA MET A 159 -0.72 -2.39 -20.75
C MET A 159 -1.43 -2.55 -22.09
N ALA A 160 -2.75 -2.33 -22.14
CA ALA A 160 -3.52 -2.32 -23.38
C ALA A 160 -3.37 -1.01 -24.19
N GLU A 161 -2.78 0.02 -23.59
CA GLU A 161 -2.57 1.35 -24.18
C GLU A 161 -1.08 1.47 -24.59
N PRO A 162 -0.74 1.52 -25.89
CA PRO A 162 0.65 1.43 -26.33
C PRO A 162 1.59 2.49 -25.74
N ASP A 163 1.14 3.74 -25.66
CA ASP A 163 1.92 4.87 -25.16
C ASP A 163 2.09 4.82 -23.63
N LEU A 164 1.08 4.38 -22.90
CA LEU A 164 1.19 4.12 -21.45
C LEU A 164 2.11 2.94 -21.17
N ALA A 165 2.01 1.84 -21.91
CA ALA A 165 2.92 0.70 -21.77
C ALA A 165 4.38 1.11 -22.02
N GLU A 166 4.62 1.91 -23.07
CA GLU A 166 5.94 2.48 -23.35
C GLU A 166 6.42 3.38 -22.19
N TRP A 167 5.58 4.29 -21.72
CA TRP A 167 5.94 5.14 -20.58
C TRP A 167 6.22 4.34 -19.30
N LEU A 168 5.41 3.32 -18.98
CA LEU A 168 5.61 2.45 -17.82
C LEU A 168 6.93 1.69 -17.87
N SER A 169 7.43 1.38 -19.08
CA SER A 169 8.72 0.73 -19.28
C SER A 169 9.94 1.65 -19.04
N THR A 170 9.72 2.96 -19.00
CA THR A 170 10.78 3.97 -18.79
C THR A 170 10.61 4.75 -17.49
N CYS A 171 9.43 4.69 -16.87
CA CYS A 171 9.13 5.37 -15.62
C CYS A 171 9.88 4.73 -14.44
N ARG A 172 10.80 5.49 -13.82
CA ARG A 172 11.56 5.06 -12.62
C ARG A 172 10.67 4.73 -11.40
N LEU A 173 9.43 5.19 -11.37
CA LEU A 173 8.49 4.86 -10.28
C LEU A 173 7.68 3.58 -10.58
N SER A 174 7.78 3.04 -11.79
CA SER A 174 7.17 1.77 -12.19
C SER A 174 8.09 0.61 -11.83
N ALA A 175 7.53 -0.45 -11.26
CA ALA A 175 8.26 -1.70 -11.05
C ALA A 175 8.77 -2.30 -12.37
N PHE A 176 7.97 -2.17 -13.44
CA PHE A 176 8.35 -2.62 -14.79
C PHE A 176 9.51 -1.81 -15.36
N GLY A 177 9.48 -0.48 -15.19
CA GLY A 177 10.55 0.39 -15.67
C GLY A 177 11.89 0.10 -14.99
N ASN A 178 11.89 -0.12 -13.67
CA ASN A 178 13.12 -0.49 -12.96
C ASN A 178 13.62 -1.89 -13.32
N ALA A 179 12.74 -2.83 -13.65
CA ALA A 179 13.14 -4.18 -14.00
C ALA A 179 13.84 -4.29 -15.35
N GLY A 180 13.56 -3.38 -16.29
CA GLY A 180 14.14 -3.38 -17.64
C GLY A 180 15.68 -3.48 -17.64
N THR A 181 16.35 -2.82 -16.68
CA THR A 181 17.81 -2.86 -16.55
C THR A 181 18.37 -4.20 -16.10
N TYR A 182 17.53 -5.10 -15.58
CA TYR A 182 17.90 -6.40 -15.03
C TYR A 182 17.38 -7.57 -15.87
N LEU A 183 16.71 -7.34 -17.01
CA LEU A 183 16.16 -8.43 -17.84
C LEU A 183 17.23 -9.34 -18.47
N SER A 184 18.51 -8.93 -18.47
CA SER A 184 19.61 -9.82 -18.85
C SER A 184 19.96 -10.86 -17.78
N ASP A 185 19.52 -10.68 -16.54
CA ASP A 185 19.68 -11.63 -15.45
C ASP A 185 18.60 -12.74 -15.54
N PRO A 186 19.00 -14.03 -15.63
CA PRO A 186 18.06 -15.15 -15.66
C PRO A 186 17.10 -15.18 -14.48
N ALA A 187 17.55 -14.82 -13.26
CA ALA A 187 16.69 -14.84 -12.08
C ALA A 187 15.57 -13.79 -12.18
N THR A 188 15.90 -12.60 -12.69
CA THR A 188 14.93 -11.55 -12.99
C THR A 188 13.94 -12.02 -14.06
N THR A 189 14.42 -12.57 -15.18
CA THR A 189 13.54 -13.05 -16.26
C THR A 189 12.59 -14.15 -15.78
N GLU A 190 13.09 -15.10 -14.98
CA GLU A 190 12.27 -16.17 -14.40
C GLU A 190 11.20 -15.62 -13.46
N ALA A 191 11.56 -14.65 -12.60
CA ALA A 191 10.61 -13.99 -11.71
C ALA A 191 9.48 -13.28 -12.48
N PHE A 192 9.83 -12.57 -13.56
CA PHE A 192 8.84 -11.96 -14.45
C PHE A 192 7.94 -12.99 -15.12
N GLY A 193 8.51 -14.09 -15.62
CA GLY A 193 7.75 -15.20 -16.20
C GLY A 193 6.72 -15.78 -15.22
N ARG A 194 7.12 -15.99 -13.95
CA ARG A 194 6.20 -16.44 -12.90
C ARG A 194 5.11 -15.42 -12.60
N MET A 195 5.47 -14.14 -12.50
CA MET A 195 4.51 -13.06 -12.25
C MET A 195 3.45 -12.99 -13.37
N VAL A 196 3.89 -12.96 -14.63
CA VAL A 196 2.99 -12.94 -15.79
C VAL A 196 2.12 -14.20 -15.84
N GLY A 197 2.72 -15.38 -15.64
CA GLY A 197 1.99 -16.65 -15.64
C GLY A 197 0.95 -16.79 -14.51
N ALA A 198 1.11 -16.05 -13.42
CA ALA A 198 0.18 -16.04 -12.29
C ALA A 198 -0.89 -14.94 -12.38
N GLN A 199 -0.79 -14.01 -13.33
CA GLN A 199 -1.58 -12.78 -13.38
C GLN A 199 -3.09 -13.04 -13.39
N ASP A 200 -3.58 -13.84 -14.34
CA ASP A 200 -5.02 -14.11 -14.49
C ASP A 200 -5.58 -14.85 -13.27
N GLN A 201 -4.85 -15.89 -12.82
CA GLN A 201 -5.26 -16.66 -11.65
C GLN A 201 -5.28 -15.80 -10.38
N ALA A 202 -4.35 -14.86 -10.24
CA ALA A 202 -4.32 -13.91 -9.12
C ALA A 202 -5.55 -12.99 -9.14
N VAL A 203 -5.94 -12.46 -10.30
CA VAL A 203 -7.15 -11.64 -10.45
C VAL A 203 -8.40 -12.44 -10.08
N GLU A 204 -8.53 -13.67 -10.55
CA GLU A 204 -9.65 -14.56 -10.20
C GLU A 204 -9.70 -14.86 -8.70
N ASN A 205 -8.56 -15.17 -8.10
CA ASN A 205 -8.46 -15.48 -6.67
C ASN A 205 -8.82 -14.26 -5.81
N LEU A 206 -8.31 -13.07 -6.16
CA LEU A 206 -8.64 -11.83 -5.46
C LEU A 206 -10.13 -11.49 -5.60
N GLN A 207 -10.73 -11.69 -6.77
CA GLN A 207 -12.16 -11.48 -6.96
C GLN A 207 -13.00 -12.43 -6.09
N ARG A 208 -12.62 -13.71 -6.03
CA ARG A 208 -13.28 -14.71 -5.18
C ARG A 208 -13.20 -14.35 -3.70
N LEU A 209 -12.02 -13.92 -3.22
CA LEU A 209 -11.82 -13.49 -1.84
C LEU A 209 -12.73 -12.31 -1.44
N ILE A 210 -13.01 -11.40 -2.37
CA ILE A 210 -13.92 -10.27 -2.12
C ILE A 210 -15.38 -10.74 -2.10
N THR A 211 -15.79 -11.55 -3.09
CA THR A 211 -17.18 -12.02 -3.21
C THR A 211 -17.60 -12.93 -2.04
N GLU A 212 -16.70 -13.76 -1.52
CA GLU A 212 -16.99 -14.65 -0.40
C GLU A 212 -17.39 -13.88 0.88
N VAL A 213 -16.93 -12.64 1.08
CA VAL A 213 -17.27 -11.87 2.30
C VAL A 213 -18.53 -11.02 2.16
N ASP A 214 -18.84 -10.51 0.97
CA ASP A 214 -20.12 -9.83 0.74
C ASP A 214 -21.31 -10.75 1.09
N SER A 215 -21.15 -12.07 0.92
CA SER A 215 -22.15 -13.08 1.31
C SER A 215 -22.23 -13.38 2.82
N PHE A 216 -21.20 -13.04 3.60
CA PHE A 216 -21.16 -13.21 5.05
C PHE A 216 -21.63 -11.97 5.82
N GLU A 217 -21.46 -10.75 5.28
CA GLU A 217 -21.99 -9.52 5.89
C GLU A 217 -23.49 -9.29 5.59
N THR A 218 -24.07 -10.04 4.64
CA THR A 218 -25.50 -9.97 4.27
C THR A 218 -26.36 -11.11 4.83
N ALA A 219 -25.77 -12.04 5.59
CA ALA A 219 -26.44 -13.18 6.25
C ALA A 219 -26.55 -12.96 7.77
#